data_AF-A0A952SM96-F1
#
_entry.id   AF-A0A952SM96-F1
#
_cell.length_a   1.000
_cell.length_b   1.000
_cell.length_c   1.000
_cell.angle_alpha   90.00
_cell.angle_beta   90.00
_cell.angle_gamma   90.00
#
_symmetry.space_group_name_H-M   'P 1'
#
loop_
_entity.id
_entity.type
_entity.pdbx_description
1 polymer ?
#
loop_
_entity_poly.entity_id
_entity_poly.type
_entity_poly.pdbx_seq_one_letter_code
_entity_poly.pdbx_strand_id
1 'polypeptide(L)'
;MTTTSLHDRLSSVAGARTYRALGELTGTHPETVRRYMQGQSPAVDFLASLCQSLAINADWLLTGRGPMHVSDLRAAALRDANPSELHSAMASTLTSLVERVARLETYCQTLETRLRVASAHSADSPRAPDVPLSSDDNPDPPVVQTRQRATRIAGSVSRRPRPDAH
;
A
#
# COMPACT_ATOMS: atom_id res chain seq x y z
N MET A 1 10.70 -31.41 27.21
CA MET A 1 10.48 -30.07 26.62
C MET A 1 9.04 -29.70 26.87
N THR A 2 8.77 -28.74 27.75
CA THR A 2 7.39 -28.31 28.08
C THR A 2 6.84 -27.53 26.90
N THR A 3 5.95 -28.15 26.11
CA THR A 3 5.17 -27.45 25.08
C THR A 3 4.30 -26.42 25.78
N THR A 4 4.73 -25.15 25.81
CA THR A 4 3.85 -24.04 26.20
C THR A 4 2.56 -24.13 25.41
N SER A 5 1.42 -23.90 26.05
CA SER A 5 0.14 -23.92 25.34
C SER A 5 0.01 -22.68 24.44
N LEU A 6 -0.90 -22.72 23.45
CA LEU A 6 -1.24 -21.54 22.65
C LEU A 6 -1.67 -20.38 23.55
N HIS A 7 -2.39 -20.70 24.62
CA HIS A 7 -2.87 -19.74 25.59
C HIS A 7 -1.72 -19.04 26.33
N ASP A 8 -0.70 -19.79 26.77
CA ASP A 8 0.47 -19.20 27.44
C ASP A 8 1.22 -18.23 26.52
N ARG A 9 1.32 -18.57 25.23
CA ARG A 9 1.94 -17.69 24.22
C ARG A 9 1.10 -16.45 23.95
N LEU A 10 -0.22 -16.58 23.87
CA LEU A 10 -1.13 -15.44 23.76
C LEU A 10 -1.02 -14.50 24.97
N SER A 11 -0.93 -15.05 26.18
CA SER A 11 -0.73 -14.28 27.41
C SER A 11 0.62 -13.58 27.44
N SER A 12 1.70 -14.25 27.00
CA SER A 12 3.03 -13.65 26.85
C SER A 12 3.02 -12.46 25.88
N VAL A 13 2.32 -12.61 24.76
CA VAL A 13 2.17 -11.59 23.72
C VAL A 13 1.32 -10.39 24.17
N ALA A 14 0.21 -10.67 24.87
CA ALA A 14 -0.67 -9.66 25.41
C ALA A 14 0.08 -8.77 26.41
N GLY A 15 0.99 -9.34 27.19
CA GLY A 15 1.80 -8.63 28.19
C GLY A 15 0.91 -7.88 29.17
N ALA A 16 1.16 -6.58 29.35
CA ALA A 16 0.38 -5.71 30.24
C ALA A 16 -0.82 -5.03 29.55
N ARG A 17 -1.17 -5.38 28.31
CA ARG A 17 -2.27 -4.73 27.59
C ARG A 17 -3.62 -5.14 28.16
N THR A 18 -4.53 -4.18 28.26
CA THR A 18 -5.91 -4.46 28.67
C THR A 18 -6.68 -5.17 27.55
N TYR A 19 -7.71 -5.94 27.89
CA TYR A 19 -8.58 -6.58 26.89
C TYR A 19 -9.25 -5.58 25.95
N ARG A 20 -9.51 -4.36 26.43
CA ARG A 20 -10.02 -3.27 25.61
C ARG A 20 -9.01 -2.85 24.55
N ALA A 21 -7.76 -2.61 24.94
CA ALA A 21 -6.70 -2.23 24.00
C ALA A 21 -6.47 -3.32 22.94
N LEU A 22 -6.51 -4.59 23.34
CA LEU A 22 -6.41 -5.70 22.41
C LEU A 22 -7.62 -5.77 21.47
N GLY A 23 -8.84 -5.56 21.98
CA GLY A 23 -10.03 -5.50 21.15
C GLY A 23 -10.02 -4.37 20.12
N GLU A 24 -9.52 -3.19 20.51
CA GLU A 24 -9.32 -2.07 19.59
C GLU A 24 -8.26 -2.38 18.52
N LEU A 25 -7.16 -3.06 18.88
CA LEU A 25 -6.11 -3.46 17.93
C LEU A 25 -6.57 -4.52 16.93
N THR A 26 -7.36 -5.49 17.37
CA THR A 26 -7.79 -6.62 16.53
C THR A 26 -9.19 -6.44 15.94
N GLY A 27 -9.85 -5.30 16.17
CA GLY A 27 -11.23 -5.07 15.75
C GLY A 27 -12.24 -6.05 16.38
N THR A 28 -11.91 -6.63 17.53
CA THR A 28 -12.69 -7.68 18.20
C THR A 28 -13.32 -7.14 19.48
N HIS A 29 -14.55 -7.55 19.80
CA HIS A 29 -15.22 -7.09 21.02
C HIS A 29 -14.42 -7.49 22.28
N PRO A 30 -14.20 -6.59 23.28
CA PRO A 30 -13.36 -6.87 24.45
C PRO A 30 -13.78 -8.12 25.25
N GLU A 31 -15.08 -8.42 25.32
CA GLU A 31 -15.58 -9.64 25.97
C GLU A 31 -15.16 -10.91 25.21
N THR A 32 -15.10 -10.87 23.89
CA THR A 32 -14.59 -11.99 23.07
C THR A 32 -13.10 -12.18 23.29
N VAL A 33 -12.33 -11.08 23.34
CA VAL A 33 -10.90 -11.12 23.69
C VAL A 33 -10.68 -11.73 25.07
N ARG A 34 -11.49 -11.34 26.06
CA ARG A 34 -11.45 -11.93 27.41
C ARG A 34 -11.66 -13.44 27.36
N ARG A 35 -12.64 -13.94 26.61
CA ARG A 35 -12.89 -15.39 26.46
C ARG A 35 -11.70 -16.12 25.84
N TYR A 36 -11.08 -15.56 24.79
CA TYR A 36 -9.88 -16.13 24.18
C TYR A 36 -8.70 -16.17 25.17
N MET A 37 -8.50 -15.08 25.91
CA MET A 37 -7.49 -14.96 26.95
C MET A 37 -7.82 -15.76 28.23
N GLN A 38 -8.93 -16.50 28.27
CA GLN A 38 -9.29 -17.42 29.35
C GLN A 38 -9.27 -18.90 28.89
N GLY A 39 -8.81 -19.16 27.67
CA GLY A 39 -8.59 -20.52 27.16
C GLY A 39 -9.63 -20.98 26.15
N GLN A 40 -10.58 -20.13 25.74
CA GLN A 40 -11.46 -20.44 24.62
C GLN A 40 -10.69 -20.37 23.30
N SER A 41 -10.96 -21.30 22.37
CA SER A 41 -10.27 -21.35 21.08
C SER A 41 -10.48 -20.07 20.27
N PRO A 42 -9.42 -19.30 19.95
CA PRO A 42 -9.55 -18.07 19.17
C PRO A 42 -9.84 -18.35 17.70
N ALA A 43 -10.52 -17.40 17.05
CA ALA A 43 -10.70 -17.42 15.61
C ALA A 43 -9.39 -17.08 14.88
N VAL A 44 -9.24 -17.59 13.65
CA VAL A 44 -8.05 -17.34 12.81
C VAL A 44 -7.89 -15.85 12.51
N ASP A 45 -8.98 -15.14 12.24
CA ASP A 45 -8.95 -13.70 11.94
C ASP A 45 -8.43 -12.85 13.11
N PHE A 46 -8.78 -13.25 14.34
CA PHE A 46 -8.25 -12.62 15.55
C PHE A 46 -6.74 -12.83 15.66
N LEU A 47 -6.27 -14.06 15.44
CA LEU A 47 -4.84 -14.37 15.47
C LEU A 47 -4.07 -13.63 14.38
N ALA A 48 -4.62 -13.57 13.16
CA ALA A 48 -4.01 -12.84 12.04
C ALA A 48 -3.89 -11.35 12.34
N SER A 49 -4.95 -10.73 12.86
CA SER A 49 -4.98 -9.32 13.24
C SER A 49 -4.02 -9.02 14.39
N LEU A 50 -3.92 -9.92 15.37
CA LEU A 50 -2.98 -9.82 16.48
C LEU A 50 -1.54 -9.90 16.00
N CYS A 51 -1.22 -10.88 15.15
CA CYS A 51 0.12 -11.05 14.57
C CYS A 51 0.53 -9.83 13.74
N GLN A 52 -0.40 -9.28 12.95
CA GLN A 52 -0.13 -8.10 12.13
C GLN A 52 0.07 -6.83 12.98
N SER A 53 -0.80 -6.60 13.97
CA SER A 53 -0.75 -5.39 14.81
C SER A 53 0.44 -5.36 15.76
N LEU A 54 0.90 -6.52 16.25
CA LEU A 54 2.01 -6.63 17.20
C LEU A 54 3.33 -7.07 16.57
N ALA A 55 3.36 -7.25 15.24
CA ALA A 55 4.52 -7.75 14.49
C ALA A 55 5.06 -9.08 15.05
N ILE A 56 4.16 -10.04 15.27
CA ILE A 56 4.47 -11.34 15.86
C ILE A 56 4.49 -12.42 14.79
N ASN A 57 5.42 -13.34 14.93
CA ASN A 57 5.54 -14.49 14.07
C ASN A 57 4.40 -15.48 14.34
N ALA A 58 3.55 -15.70 13.34
CA ALA A 58 2.43 -16.63 13.42
C ALA A 58 2.89 -18.08 13.68
N ASP A 59 4.03 -18.51 13.11
CA ASP A 59 4.54 -19.87 13.33
C ASP A 59 4.97 -20.08 14.78
N TRP A 60 5.60 -19.08 15.39
CA TRP A 60 5.91 -19.11 16.82
C TRP A 60 4.65 -19.13 17.67
N LEU A 61 3.64 -18.32 17.34
CA LEU A 61 2.39 -18.30 18.11
C LEU A 61 1.66 -19.64 18.05
N LEU A 62 1.66 -20.33 16.91
CA LEU A 62 0.96 -21.60 16.72
C LEU A 62 1.76 -22.80 17.24
N THR A 63 3.05 -22.85 16.97
CA THR A 63 3.90 -24.03 17.21
C THR A 63 4.87 -23.86 18.37
N GLY A 64 5.11 -22.63 18.83
CA GLY A 64 6.12 -22.30 19.82
C GLY A 64 7.56 -22.35 19.30
N ARG A 65 7.76 -22.48 17.98
CA ARG A 65 9.08 -22.62 17.35
C ARG A 65 9.53 -21.30 16.71
N GLY A 66 10.83 -21.09 16.68
CA GLY A 66 11.44 -19.90 16.08
C GLY A 66 11.33 -18.65 16.97
N PRO A 67 11.63 -17.46 16.41
CA PRO A 67 11.55 -16.21 17.14
C PRO A 67 10.11 -15.70 17.28
N MET A 68 9.83 -15.00 18.38
CA MET A 68 8.53 -14.41 18.67
C MET A 68 8.20 -13.23 17.76
N HIS A 69 9.16 -12.34 17.48
CA HIS A 69 8.94 -11.16 16.66
C HIS A 69 9.35 -11.37 15.21
N VAL A 70 8.60 -10.74 14.30
CA VAL A 70 8.88 -10.77 12.85
C VAL A 70 10.20 -10.06 12.52
N SER A 71 10.61 -9.06 13.30
CA SER A 71 11.92 -8.40 13.15
C SER A 71 13.08 -9.39 13.25
N ASP A 72 12.92 -10.38 14.14
CA ASP A 72 13.99 -11.31 14.49
C ASP A 72 14.02 -12.51 13.54
N LEU A 73 12.93 -12.74 12.78
CA LEU A 73 12.87 -13.77 11.75
C LEU A 73 13.97 -13.60 10.72
N ARG A 74 14.22 -12.36 10.26
CA ARG A 74 15.26 -12.12 9.26
C ARG A 74 16.64 -12.47 9.78
N ALA A 75 16.95 -12.10 11.02
CA ALA A 75 18.22 -12.42 11.65
C ALA A 75 18.38 -13.93 11.90
N ALA A 76 17.30 -14.62 12.30
CA ALA A 76 17.29 -16.07 12.47
C ALA A 76 17.47 -16.79 11.13
N ALA A 77 16.70 -16.42 10.10
CA ALA A 77 16.80 -16.98 8.77
C ALA A 77 18.20 -16.77 8.16
N LEU A 78 18.81 -15.59 8.36
CA LEU A 78 20.17 -15.33 7.88
C LEU A 78 21.25 -16.17 8.59
N ARG A 79 21.04 -16.54 9.85
CA ARG A 79 21.97 -17.42 10.58
C ARG A 79 21.87 -18.87 10.10
N ASP A 80 20.65 -19.31 9.78
CA ASP A 80 20.39 -20.70 9.41
C ASP A 80 20.54 -20.95 7.89
N ALA A 81 20.47 -19.90 7.06
CA ALA A 81 20.54 -20.02 5.62
C ALA A 81 21.92 -20.49 5.13
N ASN A 82 21.91 -21.48 4.25
CA ASN A 82 23.10 -21.87 3.53
C ASN A 82 23.44 -20.82 2.43
N PRO A 83 24.71 -20.70 2.03
CA PRO A 83 25.13 -19.71 1.04
C PRO A 83 24.45 -19.88 -0.33
N SER A 84 24.07 -21.10 -0.69
CA SER A 84 23.38 -21.39 -1.96
C SER A 84 21.96 -20.82 -2.01
N GLU A 85 21.21 -20.91 -0.91
CA GLU A 85 19.87 -20.34 -0.75
C GLU A 85 19.92 -18.83 -0.78
N LEU A 86 20.91 -18.24 -0.08
CA LEU A 86 21.15 -16.81 -0.14
C LEU A 86 21.41 -16.35 -1.57
N HIS A 87 22.32 -17.02 -2.29
CA HIS A 87 22.62 -16.69 -3.68
C HIS A 87 21.42 -16.87 -4.60
N SER A 88 20.64 -17.94 -4.44
CA SER A 88 19.42 -18.17 -5.22
C SER A 88 18.38 -17.07 -4.97
N ALA A 89 18.15 -16.69 -3.72
CA ALA A 89 17.24 -15.61 -3.35
C ALA A 89 17.72 -14.25 -3.90
N MET A 90 19.03 -13.97 -3.84
CA MET A 90 19.61 -12.77 -4.44
C MET A 90 19.43 -12.74 -5.96
N ALA A 91 19.71 -13.85 -6.65
CA ALA A 91 19.51 -13.95 -8.09
C ALA A 91 18.05 -13.72 -8.47
N SER A 92 17.11 -14.35 -7.76
CA SER A 92 15.66 -14.14 -7.96
C SER A 92 15.26 -12.68 -7.75
N THR A 93 15.77 -12.02 -6.71
CA THR A 93 15.49 -10.61 -6.44
C THR A 93 16.01 -9.70 -7.54
N LEU A 94 17.23 -9.97 -8.05
CA LEU A 94 17.80 -9.22 -9.17
C LEU A 94 16.97 -9.39 -10.44
N THR A 95 16.53 -10.62 -10.75
CA THR A 95 15.64 -10.89 -11.89
C THR A 95 14.35 -10.09 -11.79
N SER A 96 13.68 -10.10 -10.62
CA SER A 96 12.46 -9.30 -10.42
C SER A 96 12.69 -7.80 -10.54
N LEU A 97 13.85 -7.29 -10.11
CA LEU A 97 14.21 -5.88 -10.28
C LEU A 97 14.45 -5.53 -11.74
N VAL A 98 15.15 -6.38 -12.50
CA VAL A 98 15.37 -6.19 -13.94
C VAL A 98 14.04 -6.14 -14.67
N GLU A 99 13.13 -7.07 -14.40
CA GLU A 99 11.78 -7.09 -14.99
C GLU A 99 10.97 -5.83 -14.65
N ARG A 100 11.09 -5.36 -13.39
CA ARG A 100 10.41 -4.13 -12.96
C ARG A 100 10.96 -2.90 -13.67
N VAL A 101 12.28 -2.81 -13.85
CA VAL A 101 12.93 -1.70 -14.57
C VAL A 101 12.51 -1.72 -16.04
N ALA A 102 12.56 -2.86 -16.72
CA ALA A 102 12.13 -3.00 -18.11
C ALA A 102 10.66 -2.57 -18.32
N ARG A 103 9.78 -2.90 -17.36
CA ARG A 103 8.39 -2.46 -17.36
C ARG A 103 8.25 -0.94 -17.21
N LEU A 104 9.03 -0.33 -16.32
CA LEU A 104 9.05 1.12 -16.13
C LEU A 104 9.58 1.85 -17.38
N GLU A 105 10.61 1.32 -18.01
CA GLU A 105 11.14 1.85 -19.28
C GLU A 105 10.07 1.84 -20.37
N THR A 106 9.35 0.73 -20.52
CA THR A 106 8.24 0.63 -21.49
C THR A 106 7.12 1.64 -21.20
N TYR A 107 6.80 1.83 -19.92
CA TYR A 107 5.81 2.81 -19.49
C TYR A 107 6.24 4.24 -19.82
N CYS A 108 7.49 4.60 -19.55
CA CYS A 108 8.06 5.90 -19.89
C CYS A 108 8.06 6.15 -21.40
N GLN A 109 8.49 5.17 -22.21
CA GLN A 109 8.44 5.26 -23.68
C GLN A 109 7.01 5.49 -24.20
N THR A 110 6.02 4.83 -23.59
CA THR A 110 4.60 5.01 -23.93
C THR A 110 4.13 6.42 -23.58
N LEU A 111 4.50 6.94 -22.41
CA LEU A 111 4.18 8.31 -22.00
C LEU A 111 4.84 9.35 -22.91
N GLU A 112 6.12 9.18 -23.24
CA GLU A 112 6.84 10.07 -24.15
C GLU A 112 6.18 10.11 -25.54
N THR A 113 5.78 8.96 -26.06
CA THR A 113 5.10 8.86 -27.36
C THR A 113 3.77 9.62 -27.34
N ARG A 114 2.98 9.44 -26.27
CA ARG A 114 1.71 10.17 -26.09
C ARG A 114 1.92 11.68 -25.97
N LEU A 115 2.95 12.12 -25.25
CA LEU A 115 3.28 13.53 -25.11
C LEU A 115 3.72 14.15 -26.45
N ARG A 116 4.54 13.45 -27.24
CA ARG A 116 4.93 13.93 -28.59
C ARG A 116 3.70 14.10 -29.49
N VAL A 117 2.80 13.12 -29.52
CA VAL A 117 1.57 13.20 -30.30
C VAL A 117 0.69 14.38 -29.85
N ALA A 118 0.50 14.57 -28.54
CA ALA A 118 -0.27 15.69 -28.00
C ALA A 118 0.37 17.06 -28.33
N SER A 119 1.70 17.15 -28.29
CA SER A 119 2.44 18.37 -28.65
C SER A 119 2.33 18.71 -30.14
N ALA A 120 2.37 17.70 -31.03
CA ALA A 120 2.19 17.89 -32.46
C ALA A 120 0.78 18.39 -32.81
N HIS A 121 -0.26 17.82 -32.19
CA HIS A 121 -1.65 18.28 -32.37
C HIS A 121 -1.88 19.71 -31.85
N SER A 122 -1.08 20.16 -30.87
CA SER A 122 -1.16 21.53 -30.36
C SER A 122 -0.46 22.53 -31.28
N ALA A 123 0.60 22.11 -31.98
CA ALA A 123 1.33 22.94 -32.95
C ALA A 123 0.60 23.08 -34.30
N ASP A 124 -0.19 22.08 -34.68
CA ASP A 124 -0.98 22.07 -35.93
C ASP A 124 -2.37 22.73 -35.77
N SER A 125 -2.61 23.40 -34.64
CA SER A 125 -3.78 24.26 -34.52
C SER A 125 -3.61 25.44 -35.47
N PRO A 126 -4.50 25.62 -36.47
CA PRO A 126 -4.30 26.62 -37.52
C PRO A 126 -4.19 27.98 -36.86
N ARG A 127 -3.03 28.62 -37.09
CA ARG A 127 -2.77 30.02 -36.75
C ARG A 127 -3.97 30.82 -37.27
N ALA A 128 -4.78 31.32 -36.35
CA ALA A 128 -5.94 32.14 -36.71
C ALA A 128 -5.48 33.22 -37.69
N PRO A 129 -6.20 33.44 -38.80
CA PRO A 129 -5.81 34.46 -39.76
C PRO A 129 -5.65 35.79 -39.02
N ASP A 130 -4.55 36.49 -39.28
CA ASP A 130 -4.26 37.82 -38.75
C ASP A 130 -5.49 38.71 -38.99
N VAL A 131 -6.28 38.91 -37.94
CA VAL A 131 -7.39 39.86 -37.96
C VAL A 131 -6.74 41.25 -38.03
N PRO A 132 -6.97 42.05 -39.09
CA PRO A 132 -6.40 43.38 -39.17
C PRO A 132 -6.93 44.21 -38.00
N LEU A 133 -6.01 44.82 -37.23
CA LEU A 133 -6.36 45.85 -36.26
C LEU A 133 -7.14 46.95 -36.99
N SER A 134 -8.45 47.00 -36.75
CA SER A 134 -9.27 48.18 -37.00
C SER A 134 -9.32 48.98 -35.70
N SER A 135 -8.80 50.19 -35.78
CA SER A 135 -8.98 51.28 -34.83
C SER A 135 -10.46 51.64 -34.73
N ASP A 136 -11.04 51.58 -33.53
CA ASP A 136 -11.75 52.69 -32.88
C ASP A 136 -12.59 52.24 -31.67
N ASP A 137 -12.51 53.03 -30.60
CA ASP A 137 -13.40 53.20 -29.43
C ASP A 137 -13.62 52.09 -28.37
N ASN A 138 -12.79 52.15 -27.31
CA ASN A 138 -13.05 52.29 -25.85
C ASN A 138 -14.48 52.02 -25.26
N PRO A 139 -14.64 51.79 -23.94
CA PRO A 139 -14.22 50.67 -23.07
C PRO A 139 -15.39 50.01 -22.26
N ASP A 140 -15.27 48.72 -21.91
CA ASP A 140 -15.31 48.18 -20.52
C ASP A 140 -15.37 46.63 -20.51
N PRO A 141 -14.81 45.93 -19.49
CA PRO A 141 -14.47 44.51 -19.60
C PRO A 141 -15.46 43.57 -18.90
N PRO A 142 -15.55 42.30 -19.33
CA PRO A 142 -15.75 41.21 -18.39
C PRO A 142 -14.48 40.36 -18.33
N VAL A 143 -13.67 40.66 -17.33
CA VAL A 143 -12.64 39.77 -16.79
C VAL A 143 -13.34 38.47 -16.33
N VAL A 144 -12.60 37.35 -16.39
CA VAL A 144 -12.91 36.05 -15.74
C VAL A 144 -13.65 35.02 -16.61
N GLN A 145 -13.00 34.48 -17.65
CA GLN A 145 -13.36 33.14 -18.18
C GLN A 145 -12.21 32.13 -18.20
N THR A 146 -10.95 32.56 -18.09
CA THR A 146 -9.80 31.66 -18.25
C THR A 146 -9.52 30.79 -17.02
N ARG A 147 -10.00 31.15 -15.81
CA ARG A 147 -9.82 30.34 -14.59
C ARG A 147 -10.83 29.21 -14.43
N GLN A 148 -11.98 29.24 -15.11
CA GLN A 148 -13.04 28.23 -14.91
C GLN A 148 -12.77 26.88 -15.58
N ARG A 149 -11.81 26.81 -16.51
CA ARG A 149 -11.50 25.57 -17.25
C ARG A 149 -10.57 24.63 -16.48
N ALA A 150 -9.66 25.15 -15.66
CA ALA A 150 -8.72 24.35 -14.88
C ALA A 150 -9.37 23.64 -13.67
N THR A 151 -10.36 24.27 -13.03
CA THR A 151 -11.07 23.68 -11.87
C THR A 151 -12.04 22.55 -12.25
N ARG A 152 -12.51 22.50 -13.51
CA ARG A 152 -13.49 21.48 -13.95
C ARG A 152 -12.85 20.09 -14.17
N ILE A 153 -11.52 20.02 -14.36
CA ILE A 153 -10.79 18.75 -14.57
C ILE A 153 -10.32 18.15 -13.23
N ALA A 154 -10.02 18.98 -12.21
CA ALA A 154 -9.68 18.50 -10.88
C ALA A 154 -10.85 17.80 -10.16
N GLY A 155 -12.09 18.21 -10.45
CA GLY A 155 -13.30 17.60 -9.87
C GLY A 155 -13.65 16.20 -10.42
N SER A 156 -13.27 15.88 -11.66
CA SER A 156 -13.66 14.62 -12.31
C SER A 156 -12.76 13.43 -11.95
N VAL A 157 -11.57 13.66 -11.38
CA VAL A 157 -10.66 12.60 -10.89
C VAL A 157 -11.07 12.08 -9.51
N SER A 158 -11.85 12.84 -8.73
CA SER A 158 -12.24 12.48 -7.36
C SER A 158 -13.46 11.55 -7.25
N ARG A 159 -14.07 11.15 -8.39
CA ARG A 159 -15.29 10.30 -8.43
C ARG A 159 -15.09 8.99 -9.20
N ARG A 160 -13.96 8.31 -9.03
CA ARG A 160 -13.85 6.90 -9.45
C ARG A 160 -14.15 5.98 -8.25
N PRO A 161 -15.24 5.20 -8.28
CA PRO A 161 -15.46 4.14 -7.30
C PRO A 161 -14.35 3.09 -7.46
N ARG A 162 -13.78 2.61 -6.36
CA ARG A 162 -12.86 1.48 -6.35
C ARG A 162 -13.62 0.22 -6.80
N PRO A 163 -13.21 -0.47 -7.87
CA PRO A 163 -13.66 -1.83 -8.10
C PRO A 163 -12.90 -2.69 -7.11
N ASP A 164 -13.63 -3.28 -6.15
CA ASP A 164 -13.30 -4.43 -5.31
C ASP A 164 -13.91 -4.22 -3.92
N ALA A 165 -15.23 -4.38 -3.88
CA ALA A 165 -16.01 -4.61 -2.68
C ALA A 165 -17.11 -5.62 -3.03
N HIS A 166 -16.73 -6.89 -3.13
CA HIS A 166 -17.59 -8.05 -2.93
C HIS A 166 -16.75 -9.18 -2.34
#